data_AF-A0A969SX65-F1
#
_entry.id   AF-A0A969SX65-F1
#
_cell.length_a   1.000
_cell.length_b   1.000
_cell.length_c   1.000
_cell.angle_alpha   90.00
_cell.angle_beta   90.00
_cell.angle_gamma   90.00
#
_symmetry.space_group_name_H-M   'P 1'
#
loop_
_entity.id
_entity.type
_entity.pdbx_description
1 polymer ?
#
loop_
_entity_poly.entity_id
_entity_poly.type
_entity_poly.pdbx_seq_one_letter_code
_entity_poly.pdbx_strand_id
1 'polypeptide(L)'
;MGVFCLIPAQAAGMDWSAHRVPTATAGEVFGAHSLGCFSGGEALALNGNGFQVMRPSRNRYYGHPALIQFLNDLAADLASQAHPAC
;
A
#
# COMPACT_ATOMS: atom_id res chain seq x y z
N MET A 1 4.72 -49.69 17.47
CA MET A 1 3.39 -49.23 17.03
C MET A 1 3.16 -47.86 17.64
N GLY A 2 3.50 -46.80 16.90
CA GLY A 2 3.34 -45.42 17.35
C GLY A 2 3.11 -44.58 16.10
N VAL A 3 1.85 -44.29 15.81
CA VAL A 3 1.46 -43.50 14.64
C VAL A 3 1.73 -42.04 14.98
N PHE A 4 2.84 -41.52 14.48
CA PHE A 4 3.13 -40.09 14.46
C PHE A 4 2.12 -39.46 13.49
N CYS A 5 1.18 -38.69 14.03
CA CYS A 5 0.16 -38.01 13.23
C CYS A 5 0.85 -36.93 12.37
N LEU A 6 0.96 -37.19 11.06
CA LEU A 6 1.43 -36.24 10.05
C LEU A 6 0.31 -35.24 9.75
N ILE A 7 0.11 -34.26 10.62
CA ILE A 7 -0.70 -33.09 10.30
C ILE A 7 0.24 -32.08 9.61
N PRO A 8 0.09 -31.79 8.30
CA PRO A 8 0.80 -30.66 7.73
C PRO A 8 0.33 -29.36 8.40
N ALA A 9 1.28 -28.60 8.94
CA ALA A 9 1.02 -27.24 9.39
C ALA A 9 0.70 -26.39 8.15
N GLN A 10 -0.58 -26.18 7.85
CA GLN A 10 -0.99 -25.13 6.91
C GLN A 10 -0.68 -23.78 7.57
N ALA A 11 0.38 -23.12 7.11
CA ALA A 11 0.52 -21.68 7.29
C ALA A 11 -0.55 -21.03 6.39
N ALA A 12 -1.76 -20.86 6.91
CA ALA A 12 -2.80 -20.05 6.29
C ALA A 12 -2.43 -18.56 6.46
N GLY A 13 -1.34 -18.13 5.83
CA GLY A 13 -1.06 -16.70 5.68
C GLY A 13 -2.12 -16.13 4.75
N MET A 14 -2.85 -15.09 5.21
CA MET A 14 -3.79 -14.39 4.34
C MET A 14 -3.06 -13.90 3.08
N ASP A 15 -3.60 -14.24 1.91
CA ASP A 15 -3.09 -13.73 0.64
C ASP A 15 -3.51 -12.26 0.48
N TRP A 16 -2.68 -11.37 1.03
CA TRP A 16 -2.86 -9.92 0.88
C TRP A 16 -2.92 -9.48 -0.58
N SER A 17 -2.33 -10.24 -1.51
CA SER A 17 -2.33 -9.89 -2.93
C SER A 17 -3.67 -10.14 -3.62
N ALA A 18 -4.56 -10.94 -3.02
CA ALA A 18 -5.91 -11.17 -3.51
C ALA A 18 -6.85 -9.97 -3.25
N HIS A 19 -6.56 -9.15 -2.24
CA HIS A 19 -7.36 -7.97 -1.91
C HIS A 19 -7.11 -6.84 -2.93
N ARG A 20 -8.18 -6.40 -3.61
CA ARG A 20 -8.09 -5.41 -4.71
C ARG A 20 -8.53 -4.00 -4.33
N VAL A 21 -9.24 -3.82 -3.22
CA VAL A 21 -9.72 -2.51 -2.77
C VAL A 21 -9.52 -2.36 -1.26
N PRO A 22 -9.28 -1.14 -0.76
CA PRO A 22 -9.20 -0.87 0.67
C PRO A 22 -10.52 -1.11 1.40
N THR A 23 -10.47 -1.24 2.72
CA THR A 23 -11.67 -1.27 3.58
C THR A 23 -12.34 0.10 3.62
N ALA A 24 -13.68 0.11 3.65
CA ALA A 24 -14.48 1.32 3.81
C ALA A 24 -14.58 1.74 5.29
N THR A 25 -13.44 2.02 5.91
CA THR A 25 -13.30 2.43 7.33
C THR A 25 -12.41 3.67 7.44
N ALA A 26 -12.27 4.22 8.65
CA ALA A 26 -11.26 5.24 8.91
C ALA A 26 -9.84 4.66 8.70
N GLY A 27 -8.89 5.55 8.38
CA GLY A 27 -7.48 5.21 8.22
C GLY A 27 -6.84 4.82 9.56
N GLU A 28 -6.34 3.59 9.66
CA GLU A 28 -5.64 3.09 10.85
C GLU A 28 -4.53 2.11 10.43
N VAL A 29 -3.41 2.13 11.15
CA VAL A 29 -2.25 1.25 10.92
C VAL A 29 -2.17 0.22 12.05
N PHE A 30 -2.04 -1.05 11.69
CA PHE A 30 -1.92 -2.16 12.62
C PHE A 30 -0.56 -2.83 12.48
N GLY A 31 0.24 -2.81 13.54
CA GLY A 31 1.56 -3.46 13.57
C GLY A 31 2.70 -2.60 13.00
N ALA A 32 3.78 -3.26 12.57
CA ALA A 32 5.00 -2.62 12.07
C ALA A 32 5.07 -2.67 10.54
N HIS A 33 5.94 -1.85 9.93
CA HIS A 33 6.06 -1.72 8.47
C HIS A 33 6.33 -3.04 7.71
N SER A 34 7.04 -3.99 8.32
CA SER A 34 7.36 -5.30 7.72
C SER A 34 6.45 -6.43 8.17
N LEU A 35 5.57 -6.19 9.15
CA LEU A 35 4.68 -7.18 9.76
C LEU A 35 3.42 -6.46 10.26
N GLY A 36 2.60 -5.99 9.31
CA GLY A 36 1.42 -5.20 9.62
C GLY A 36 0.48 -5.07 8.43
N CYS A 37 -0.66 -4.42 8.67
CA CYS A 37 -1.64 -4.03 7.68
C CYS A 37 -2.22 -2.64 8.01
N PHE A 38 -3.11 -2.13 7.17
CA PHE A 38 -3.82 -0.89 7.43
C PHE A 38 -5.25 -0.98 6.91
N SER A 39 -6.13 -0.17 7.48
CA SER A 39 -7.52 0.00 7.07
C SER A 39 -7.73 1.41 6.51
N GLY A 40 -8.86 1.65 5.83
CA GLY A 40 -9.23 2.98 5.34
C GLY A 40 -8.24 3.58 4.35
N GLY A 41 -7.65 2.72 3.51
CA GLY A 41 -6.70 3.14 2.50
C GLY A 41 -7.31 4.03 1.44
N GLU A 42 -6.56 5.03 1.02
CA GLU A 42 -6.91 5.91 -0.09
C GLU A 42 -6.03 5.61 -1.31
N ALA A 43 -6.59 5.84 -2.50
CA ALA A 43 -5.88 5.67 -3.75
C ALA A 43 -5.14 6.95 -4.12
N LEU A 44 -3.86 6.85 -4.46
CA LEU A 44 -3.13 7.93 -5.10
C LEU A 44 -3.66 8.12 -6.53
N ALA A 45 -3.83 9.37 -6.97
CA ALA A 45 -4.20 9.67 -8.35
C ALA A 45 -3.19 9.08 -9.34
N LEU A 46 -3.66 8.49 -10.44
CA LEU A 46 -2.75 7.87 -11.42
C LEU A 46 -1.81 8.88 -12.08
N ASN A 47 -2.30 10.11 -12.29
CA ASN A 47 -1.55 11.25 -12.78
C ASN A 47 -1.79 12.41 -11.81
N GLY A 48 -0.73 12.90 -11.19
CA GLY A 48 -0.78 14.04 -10.30
C GLY A 48 0.12 15.17 -10.77
N ASN A 49 -0.03 16.34 -10.17
CA ASN A 49 0.88 17.45 -10.44
C ASN A 49 2.27 17.12 -9.85
N GLY A 50 3.28 16.95 -10.71
CA GLY A 50 4.64 16.61 -10.27
C GLY A 50 4.90 15.11 -10.08
N PHE A 51 3.95 14.21 -10.38
CA PHE A 51 4.18 12.76 -10.30
C PHE A 51 3.26 11.94 -11.23
N GLN A 52 3.69 10.71 -11.51
CA GLN A 52 2.85 9.70 -12.19
C GLN A 52 3.03 8.35 -11.50
N VAL A 53 1.92 7.61 -11.34
CA VAL A 53 1.96 6.26 -10.77
C VAL A 53 2.54 5.29 -11.78
N MET A 54 3.64 4.62 -11.42
CA MET A 54 4.23 3.58 -12.25
C MET A 54 3.50 2.24 -12.10
N ARG A 55 3.33 1.53 -13.21
CA ARG A 55 2.76 0.16 -13.26
C ARG A 55 1.40 0.05 -12.55
N PRO A 56 0.40 0.87 -12.89
CA PRO A 56 -0.90 0.86 -12.23
C PRO A 56 -1.62 -0.50 -12.31
N SER A 57 -1.29 -1.32 -13.33
CA SER A 57 -1.79 -2.69 -13.48
C SER A 57 -1.53 -3.61 -12.29
N ARG A 58 -0.56 -3.29 -11.43
CA ARG A 58 -0.27 -4.05 -10.20
C ARG A 58 -1.21 -3.76 -9.06
N ASN A 59 -2.04 -2.71 -9.14
CA ASN A 59 -2.98 -2.33 -8.09
C ASN A 59 -2.33 -2.05 -6.72
N ARG A 60 -1.16 -1.37 -6.74
CA ARG A 60 -0.35 -1.04 -5.54
C ARG A 60 -0.13 0.47 -5.37
N TYR A 61 -1.18 1.24 -5.58
CA TYR A 61 -1.16 2.71 -5.47
C TYR A 61 -2.07 3.20 -4.32
N TYR A 62 -2.26 2.34 -3.32
CA TYR A 62 -3.05 2.64 -2.12
C TYR A 62 -2.14 2.87 -0.93
N GLY A 63 -2.56 3.73 -0.01
CA GLY A 63 -1.84 4.02 1.23
C GLY A 63 -2.74 4.61 2.30
N HIS A 64 -2.17 4.82 3.49
CA HIS A 64 -2.85 5.56 4.55
C HIS A 64 -3.10 7.03 4.10
N PRO A 65 -4.22 7.69 4.49
CA PRO A 65 -4.51 9.06 4.08
C PRO A 65 -3.35 10.04 4.31
N ALA A 66 -2.66 9.93 5.46
CA ALA A 66 -1.46 10.73 5.76
C ALA A 66 -0.30 10.54 4.75
N LEU A 67 -0.12 9.32 4.21
CA LEU A 67 0.88 9.05 3.17
C LEU A 67 0.46 9.69 1.84
N ILE A 68 -0.83 9.58 1.47
CA ILE A 68 -1.34 10.19 0.24
C ILE A 68 -1.17 11.70 0.28
N GLN A 69 -1.50 12.34 1.41
CA GLN A 69 -1.28 13.76 1.62
C GLN A 69 0.20 14.14 1.49
N PHE A 70 1.09 13.41 2.18
CA PHE A 70 2.53 13.64 2.09
C PHE A 70 3.06 13.56 0.65
N LEU A 71 2.62 12.58 -0.14
CA LEU A 71 3.05 12.44 -1.53
C LEU A 71 2.57 13.58 -2.41
N ASN A 72 1.34 14.07 -2.20
CA ASN A 72 0.82 15.23 -2.92
C ASN A 72 1.59 16.50 -2.57
N ASP A 73 1.88 16.73 -1.29
CA ASP A 73 2.65 17.89 -0.83
C ASP A 73 4.08 17.86 -1.36
N LEU A 74 4.75 16.71 -1.24
CA LEU A 74 6.10 16.51 -1.79
C LEU A 74 6.14 16.77 -3.30
N ALA A 75 5.15 16.29 -4.04
CA ALA A 75 5.11 16.50 -5.48
C ALA A 75 4.83 17.97 -5.85
N ALA A 76 3.98 18.66 -5.10
CA ALA A 76 3.75 20.09 -5.26
C ALA A 76 5.02 20.90 -4.98
N ASP A 77 5.73 20.58 -3.91
CA ASP A 77 7.01 21.20 -3.56
C ASP A 77 8.04 20.99 -4.68
N LEU A 78 8.21 19.77 -5.17
CA LEU A 78 9.15 19.47 -6.24
C LEU A 78 8.77 20.10 -7.58
N ALA A 79 7.47 20.18 -7.90
CA ALA A 79 6.98 20.87 -9.09
C ALA A 79 7.25 22.39 -9.02
N SER A 80 7.17 22.98 -7.83
CA SER A 80 7.46 24.41 -7.61
C SER A 80 8.95 24.75 -7.69
N GLN A 81 9.82 23.78 -7.37
CA GLN A 81 11.27 23.97 -7.33
C GLN A 81 11.93 24.03 -8.70
N ALA A 82 11.17 23.88 -9.80
CA ALA A 82 11.62 24.02 -11.17
C ALA A 82 13.06 23.50 -11.36
N HIS A 83 13.31 22.26 -10.95
CA HIS A 83 14.54 21.61 -11.33
C HIS A 83 14.49 21.50 -12.85
N PRO A 84 15.44 22.09 -13.61
CA PRO A 84 15.50 21.80 -15.03
C PRO A 84 15.57 20.28 -15.13
N ALA A 85 14.56 19.70 -15.77
CA ALA A 85 14.66 18.32 -16.24
C ALA A 85 16.01 18.21 -16.95
N CYS A 86 16.72 17.09 -16.72
CA CYS A 86 17.92 16.77 -17.48
C CYS A 86 17.78 17.11 -18.96
#